data_AF-A0A536FGC4-F1
#
_entry.id   AF-A0A536FGC4-F1
#
_cell.length_a   1.000
_cell.length_b   1.000
_cell.length_c   1.000
_cell.angle_alpha   90.00
_cell.angle_beta   90.00
_cell.angle_gamma   90.00
#
_symmetry.space_group_name_H-M   'P 1'
#
loop_
_entity.id
_entity.type
_entity.pdbx_description
1 polymer ?
#
loop_
_entity_poly.entity_id
_entity_poly.type
_entity_poly.pdbx_seq_one_letter_code
_entity_poly.pdbx_strand_id
1 'polypeptide(L)'
;MSTTIRGISKDTLRRQIGQGYRRLRSALEALPPDRFGETLSTGWSLNENLAHLAAWEETVPPRVAAVLERGEDPKLYDEVDVFNARVAAEAKGRTTDELFARWRAAHDRLLETVEALPDDAPGLAAQIVEWNTTGHYPDHYADIGAAIRGSDDLLGLVGTNWVPFRLALGALGLPTLEEKTATGWTYKDVAAHAAAWEARTADRLDVFRQSGEAKRHAGVDDTDEFNAAVVARTRGRDGREVMRELDAAHERIVAEIKMLSTEQIHADEDWVVAVVAGNTYGHYAEHFDEVFAAVPSRPAQLLERVREGWRPLRRALGRLGLAPLSNTSSAGWTLKAMLGHLAFWMEEIPAELPNRLLGTRGARVLDVDERNAREVDLARDRSAHDVVARLDRAYKGVLDVLGALPPDRDVHFMAVRLVAGETYVHFVEHGAELEAALPRTAAAMVARFDEGWRAFRGAIRERGRAGLGETTPAGWTYRDLCAHAANWMQLAVRDLAAGTVVKWDASSIQAENDRAVEAHRLVGAEAMLDELDTSARRVREAIGSLTERQVADANIFGIAAFYTYLHWEEHLGELGIVL
;
A
#
# COMPACT_ATOMS: atom_id res chain seq x y z
N MET A 1 12.56 -17.33 -30.20
CA MET A 1 13.89 -17.18 -30.82
C MET A 1 14.91 -17.27 -29.68
N SER A 2 15.94 -18.10 -29.82
CA SER A 2 16.82 -18.55 -28.72
C SER A 2 18.06 -17.66 -28.61
N THR A 3 18.14 -16.87 -27.53
CA THR A 3 19.13 -15.81 -27.22
C THR A 3 20.34 -16.31 -26.41
N THR A 4 20.92 -17.46 -26.77
CA THR A 4 21.92 -18.13 -25.91
C THR A 4 23.34 -17.69 -26.18
N ILE A 5 23.82 -16.72 -25.38
CA ILE A 5 25.25 -16.49 -25.14
C ILE A 5 25.71 -17.59 -24.16
N ARG A 6 26.04 -18.77 -24.72
CA ARG A 6 26.33 -20.06 -24.04
C ARG A 6 26.01 -20.14 -22.52
N GLY A 7 24.78 -20.58 -22.21
CA GLY A 7 24.37 -21.03 -20.87
C GLY A 7 23.30 -20.17 -20.21
N ILE A 8 23.23 -18.87 -20.51
CA ILE A 8 22.25 -17.92 -19.94
C ILE A 8 21.69 -17.05 -21.08
N SER A 9 20.39 -16.69 -21.03
CA SER A 9 19.82 -15.78 -22.03
C SER A 9 20.31 -14.34 -21.82
N LYS A 10 20.43 -13.55 -22.90
CA LYS A 10 20.75 -12.12 -22.81
C LYS A 10 19.88 -11.37 -21.79
N ASP A 11 18.57 -11.61 -21.81
CA ASP A 11 17.63 -11.01 -20.85
C ASP A 11 17.93 -11.41 -19.39
N THR A 12 18.31 -12.67 -19.17
CA THR A 12 18.67 -13.14 -17.83
C THR A 12 19.97 -12.53 -17.36
N LEU A 13 20.97 -12.42 -18.25
CA LEU A 13 22.23 -11.76 -17.95
C LEU A 13 22.02 -10.27 -17.60
N ARG A 14 21.27 -9.53 -18.43
CA ARG A 14 20.94 -8.11 -18.16
C ARG A 14 20.24 -7.93 -16.82
N ARG A 15 19.29 -8.81 -16.50
CA ARG A 15 18.58 -8.81 -15.22
C ARG A 15 19.52 -9.06 -14.04
N GLN A 16 20.41 -10.06 -14.13
CA GLN A 16 21.38 -10.36 -13.07
C GLN A 16 22.35 -9.20 -12.84
N ILE A 17 22.85 -8.57 -13.92
CA ILE A 17 23.71 -7.39 -13.86
C ILE A 17 22.97 -6.23 -13.17
N GLY A 18 21.73 -5.93 -13.58
CA GLY A 18 20.92 -4.87 -12.99
C GLY A 18 20.60 -5.13 -11.51
N GLN A 19 20.30 -6.37 -11.13
CA GLN A 19 20.06 -6.76 -9.74
C GLN A 19 21.31 -6.56 -8.87
N GLY A 20 22.47 -7.05 -9.32
CA GLY A 20 23.73 -6.90 -8.60
C GLY A 20 24.14 -5.43 -8.45
N TYR A 21 24.04 -4.65 -9.54
CA TYR A 21 24.33 -3.23 -9.51
C TYR A 21 23.44 -2.48 -8.53
N ARG A 22 22.12 -2.69 -8.57
CA ARG A 22 21.19 -2.04 -7.63
C ARG A 22 21.47 -2.42 -6.19
N ARG A 23 21.72 -3.70 -5.91
CA ARG A 23 22.01 -4.20 -4.55
C ARG A 23 23.26 -3.52 -3.97
N LEU A 24 24.35 -3.47 -4.74
CA LEU A 24 25.58 -2.82 -4.31
C LEU A 24 25.41 -1.30 -4.20
N ARG A 25 24.80 -0.67 -5.21
CA ARG A 25 24.57 0.78 -5.25
C ARG A 25 23.71 1.26 -4.08
N SER A 26 22.58 0.61 -3.81
CA SER A 26 21.67 1.04 -2.75
C SER A 26 22.26 0.83 -1.36
N ALA A 27 23.09 -0.20 -1.18
CA ALA A 27 23.85 -0.40 0.06
C ALA A 27 24.89 0.71 0.27
N LEU A 28 25.58 1.14 -0.79
CA LEU A 28 26.50 2.28 -0.73
C LEU A 28 25.73 3.58 -0.45
N GLU A 29 24.64 3.87 -1.16
CA GLU A 29 23.82 5.08 -0.98
C GLU A 29 23.22 5.21 0.44
N ALA A 30 23.09 4.09 1.18
CA ALA A 30 22.61 4.08 2.54
C ALA A 30 23.67 4.47 3.59
N LEU A 31 24.95 4.48 3.24
CA LEU A 31 26.05 4.82 4.15
C LEU A 31 26.27 6.34 4.21
N PRO A 32 26.71 6.88 5.37
CA PRO A 32 27.00 8.31 5.54
C PRO A 32 28.04 8.84 4.52
N PRO A 33 27.67 9.80 3.64
CA PRO A 33 28.55 10.27 2.56
C PRO A 33 29.86 10.92 3.03
N ASP A 34 29.88 11.51 4.21
CA ASP A 34 31.03 12.17 4.81
C ASP A 34 32.18 11.19 5.15
N ARG A 35 31.87 9.89 5.24
CA ARG A 35 32.85 8.83 5.54
C ARG A 35 33.45 8.18 4.30
N PHE A 36 32.98 8.51 3.10
CA PHE A 36 33.38 7.80 1.88
C PHE A 36 34.87 7.95 1.52
N GLY A 37 35.53 8.99 2.03
CA GLY A 37 36.97 9.20 1.86
C GLY A 37 37.86 8.55 2.93
N GLU A 38 37.27 7.90 3.93
CA GLU A 38 38.03 7.24 4.99
C GLU A 38 38.55 5.88 4.54
N THR A 39 39.79 5.54 4.92
CA THR A 39 40.36 4.21 4.64
C THR A 39 39.73 3.15 5.53
N LEU A 40 39.14 2.12 4.92
CA LEU A 40 38.52 1.00 5.61
C LEU A 40 39.56 -0.03 6.07
N SER A 41 39.13 -1.00 6.87
CA SER A 41 39.97 -2.15 7.27
C SER A 41 40.37 -3.03 6.07
N THR A 42 39.64 -2.97 4.96
CA THR A 42 39.97 -3.60 3.67
C THR A 42 41.08 -2.89 2.91
N GLY A 43 41.52 -1.71 3.39
CA GLY A 43 42.68 -0.97 2.88
C GLY A 43 42.34 0.15 1.90
N TRP A 44 41.11 0.20 1.36
CA TRP A 44 40.62 1.26 0.48
C TRP A 44 39.48 2.04 1.12
N SER A 45 39.23 3.25 0.62
CA SER A 45 38.03 4.02 0.92
C SER A 45 36.86 3.62 0.01
N LEU A 46 35.63 3.97 0.39
CA LEU A 46 34.47 3.74 -0.47
C LEU A 46 34.54 4.55 -1.79
N ASN A 47 35.17 5.73 -1.77
CA ASN A 47 35.44 6.50 -2.98
C ASN A 47 36.42 5.78 -3.93
N GLU A 48 37.46 5.15 -3.39
CA GLU A 48 38.38 4.34 -4.18
C GLU A 48 37.66 3.11 -4.76
N ASN A 49 36.80 2.45 -3.98
CA ASN A 49 35.96 1.35 -4.45
C ASN A 49 34.98 1.76 -5.57
N LEU A 50 34.30 2.91 -5.43
CA LEU A 50 33.43 3.45 -6.48
C LEU A 50 34.19 3.76 -7.78
N ALA A 51 35.38 4.35 -7.68
CA ALA A 51 36.23 4.62 -8.83
C ALA A 51 36.67 3.33 -9.52
N HIS A 52 37.05 2.32 -8.73
CA HIS A 52 37.44 0.99 -9.19
C HIS A 52 36.30 0.27 -9.94
N LEU A 53 35.11 0.22 -9.35
CA LEU A 53 33.91 -0.34 -9.99
C LEU A 53 33.61 0.32 -11.34
N ALA A 54 33.63 1.66 -11.37
CA ALA A 54 33.42 2.41 -12.60
C ALA A 54 34.48 2.10 -13.67
N ALA A 55 35.76 2.07 -13.28
CA ALA A 55 36.86 1.85 -14.21
C ALA A 55 36.84 0.44 -14.82
N TRP A 56 36.48 -0.59 -14.06
CA TRP A 56 36.36 -1.96 -14.59
C TRP A 56 35.21 -2.09 -15.59
N GLU A 57 34.04 -1.52 -15.28
CA GLU A 57 32.91 -1.49 -16.22
C GLU A 57 33.23 -0.69 -17.49
N GLU A 58 33.99 0.40 -17.38
CA GLU A 58 34.47 1.17 -18.54
C GLU A 58 35.35 0.34 -19.50
N THR A 59 36.00 -0.73 -19.01
CA THR A 59 36.78 -1.63 -19.88
C THR A 59 35.91 -2.53 -20.75
N VAL A 60 34.65 -2.78 -20.36
CA VAL A 60 33.79 -3.79 -20.99
C VAL A 60 33.44 -3.45 -22.44
N PRO A 61 32.89 -2.26 -22.78
CA PRO A 61 32.50 -1.96 -24.16
C PRO A 61 33.63 -2.14 -25.19
N PRO A 62 34.85 -1.56 -25.01
CA PRO A 62 35.91 -1.71 -25.99
C PRO A 62 36.52 -3.13 -26.03
N ARG A 63 36.55 -3.87 -24.91
CA ARG A 63 37.02 -5.27 -24.89
C ARG A 63 36.05 -6.19 -25.61
N VAL A 64 34.74 -6.04 -25.36
CA VAL A 64 33.69 -6.79 -26.06
C VAL A 64 33.72 -6.49 -27.55
N ALA A 65 33.83 -5.21 -27.95
CA ALA A 65 33.92 -4.84 -29.36
C ALA A 65 35.12 -5.50 -30.07
N ALA A 66 36.28 -5.55 -29.42
CA ALA A 66 37.46 -6.21 -29.97
C ALA A 66 37.30 -7.73 -30.08
N VAL A 67 36.62 -8.38 -29.13
CA VAL A 67 36.28 -9.81 -29.23
C VAL A 67 35.33 -10.08 -30.38
N LEU A 68 34.34 -9.21 -30.61
CA LEU A 68 33.42 -9.35 -31.75
C LEU A 68 34.12 -9.13 -33.09
N GLU A 69 35.08 -8.20 -33.16
CA GLU A 69 35.80 -7.87 -34.39
C GLU A 69 36.92 -8.87 -34.73
N ARG A 70 37.71 -9.27 -33.72
CA ARG A 70 38.98 -9.99 -33.89
C ARG A 70 39.02 -11.34 -33.17
N GLY A 71 38.05 -11.66 -32.32
CA GLY A 71 38.02 -12.89 -31.52
C GLY A 71 38.95 -12.88 -30.31
N GLU A 72 39.62 -11.77 -30.01
CA GLU A 72 40.64 -11.68 -28.97
C GLU A 72 40.33 -10.54 -27.99
N ASP A 73 40.56 -10.78 -26.70
CA ASP A 73 40.46 -9.76 -25.65
C ASP A 73 41.76 -8.94 -25.60
N PRO A 74 41.71 -7.63 -25.92
CA PRO A 74 42.90 -6.80 -26.00
C PRO A 74 43.54 -6.51 -24.63
N LYS A 75 42.88 -6.86 -23.51
CA LYS A 75 43.29 -6.55 -22.12
C LYS A 75 43.79 -5.10 -22.00
N LEU A 76 42.86 -4.16 -21.84
CA LEU A 76 43.13 -2.71 -21.81
C LEU A 76 43.77 -2.21 -20.51
N TYR A 77 44.46 -3.10 -19.81
CA TYR A 77 45.14 -2.88 -18.54
C TYR A 77 46.46 -3.65 -18.58
N ASP A 78 47.43 -3.18 -17.81
CA ASP A 78 48.72 -3.82 -17.64
C ASP A 78 48.59 -5.00 -16.67
N GLU A 79 48.88 -4.74 -15.39
CA GLU A 79 48.68 -5.69 -14.30
C GLU A 79 47.50 -5.21 -13.46
N VAL A 80 46.67 -6.13 -12.99
CA VAL A 80 45.44 -5.81 -12.23
C VAL A 80 45.74 -4.87 -11.06
N ASP A 81 46.80 -5.14 -10.30
CA ASP A 81 47.19 -4.32 -9.16
C ASP A 81 47.66 -2.91 -9.55
N VAL A 82 48.35 -2.78 -10.69
CA VAL A 82 48.83 -1.48 -11.19
C VAL A 82 47.66 -0.64 -11.70
N PHE A 83 46.73 -1.26 -12.43
CA PHE A 83 45.48 -0.64 -12.85
C PHE A 83 44.67 -0.16 -11.65
N ASN A 84 44.43 -1.04 -10.68
CA ASN A 84 43.69 -0.74 -9.45
C ASN A 84 44.32 0.41 -8.65
N ALA A 85 45.64 0.37 -8.43
CA ALA A 85 46.35 1.43 -7.71
C ALA A 85 46.28 2.79 -8.42
N ARG A 86 46.35 2.80 -9.76
CA ARG A 86 46.18 4.02 -10.56
C ARG A 86 44.77 4.59 -10.40
N VAL A 87 43.74 3.76 -10.54
CA VAL A 87 42.34 4.18 -10.42
C VAL A 87 42.01 4.69 -9.01
N ALA A 88 42.50 4.01 -7.96
CA ALA A 88 42.36 4.48 -6.59
C ALA A 88 43.03 5.85 -6.39
N ALA A 89 44.22 6.07 -6.96
CA ALA A 89 44.87 7.37 -6.91
C ALA A 89 44.09 8.48 -7.65
N GLU A 90 43.45 8.16 -8.79
CA GLU A 90 42.60 9.07 -9.56
C GLU A 90 41.31 9.49 -8.83
N ALA A 91 40.84 8.66 -7.89
CA ALA A 91 39.67 8.97 -7.06
C ALA A 91 39.95 10.12 -6.08
N LYS A 92 41.23 10.36 -5.73
CA LYS A 92 41.61 11.38 -4.75
C LYS A 92 41.25 12.78 -5.25
N GLY A 93 40.47 13.51 -4.44
CA GLY A 93 40.02 14.87 -4.76
C GLY A 93 38.78 14.94 -5.64
N ARG A 94 38.20 13.80 -6.05
CA ARG A 94 36.85 13.72 -6.65
C ARG A 94 35.79 13.75 -5.56
N THR A 95 34.62 14.28 -5.88
CA THR A 95 33.48 14.19 -4.97
C THR A 95 32.82 12.82 -5.08
N THR A 96 32.16 12.38 -4.00
CA THR A 96 31.39 11.13 -3.99
C THR A 96 30.32 11.12 -5.10
N ASP A 97 29.66 12.26 -5.35
CA ASP A 97 28.66 12.42 -6.40
C ASP A 97 29.26 12.24 -7.81
N GLU A 98 30.45 12.79 -8.07
CA GLU A 98 31.16 12.59 -9.33
C GLU A 98 31.47 11.12 -9.59
N LEU A 99 31.85 10.38 -8.54
CA LEU A 99 32.19 8.96 -8.63
C LEU A 99 30.95 8.10 -8.86
N PHE A 100 29.84 8.36 -8.17
CA PHE A 100 28.56 7.70 -8.45
C PHE A 100 28.04 7.99 -9.87
N ALA A 101 28.21 9.22 -10.36
CA ALA A 101 27.84 9.60 -11.71
C ALA A 101 28.69 8.88 -12.76
N ARG A 102 30.01 8.77 -12.53
CA ARG A 102 30.93 7.99 -13.38
C ARG A 102 30.51 6.53 -13.44
N TRP A 103 30.27 5.90 -12.28
CA TRP A 103 29.87 4.49 -12.23
C TRP A 103 28.53 4.26 -12.93
N ARG A 104 27.53 5.13 -12.73
CA ARG A 104 26.25 5.06 -13.48
C ARG A 104 26.47 5.13 -14.99
N ALA A 105 27.28 6.08 -15.47
CA ALA A 105 27.54 6.23 -16.90
C ALA A 105 28.29 5.02 -17.50
N ALA A 106 29.20 4.41 -16.73
CA ALA A 106 29.88 3.17 -17.12
C ALA A 106 28.87 2.01 -17.23
N HIS A 107 27.99 1.88 -16.24
CA HIS A 107 26.96 0.85 -16.18
C HIS A 107 25.95 0.95 -17.32
N ASP A 108 25.47 2.15 -17.63
CA ASP A 108 24.53 2.36 -18.74
C ASP A 108 25.14 1.91 -20.08
N ARG A 109 26.41 2.27 -20.35
CA ARG A 109 27.14 1.82 -21.56
C ARG A 109 27.40 0.32 -21.57
N LEU A 110 27.65 -0.28 -20.40
CA LEU A 110 27.79 -1.73 -20.28
C LEU A 110 26.48 -2.42 -20.65
N LEU A 111 25.34 -1.95 -20.14
CA LEU A 111 24.03 -2.51 -20.48
C LEU A 111 23.69 -2.34 -21.97
N GLU A 112 24.03 -1.20 -22.58
CA GLU A 112 23.94 -1.00 -24.03
C GLU A 112 24.80 -2.01 -24.81
N THR A 113 26.01 -2.28 -24.31
CA THR A 113 26.92 -3.28 -24.89
C THR A 113 26.31 -4.69 -24.83
N VAL A 114 25.77 -5.09 -23.67
CA VAL A 114 25.12 -6.40 -23.50
C VAL A 114 23.88 -6.52 -24.40
N GLU A 115 23.10 -5.45 -24.53
CA GLU A 115 21.93 -5.43 -25.41
C GLU A 115 22.32 -5.63 -26.88
N ALA A 116 23.42 -5.01 -27.32
CA ALA A 116 23.92 -5.10 -28.68
C ALA A 116 24.64 -6.42 -29.02
N LEU A 117 24.88 -7.31 -28.05
CA LEU A 117 25.56 -8.59 -28.32
C LEU A 117 24.77 -9.45 -29.32
N PRO A 118 25.40 -10.02 -30.36
CA PRO A 118 24.71 -10.96 -31.23
C PRO A 118 24.39 -12.26 -30.49
N ASP A 119 23.33 -12.98 -30.92
CA ASP A 119 22.91 -14.23 -30.28
C ASP A 119 23.99 -15.33 -30.31
N ASP A 120 24.89 -15.27 -31.29
CA ASP A 120 26.05 -16.15 -31.47
C ASP A 120 27.37 -15.53 -30.99
N ALA A 121 27.31 -14.52 -30.10
CA ALA A 121 28.49 -13.87 -29.54
C ALA A 121 29.48 -14.90 -28.95
N PRO A 122 30.81 -14.72 -29.15
CA PRO A 122 31.81 -15.57 -28.55
C PRO A 122 31.66 -15.62 -27.02
N GLY A 123 31.82 -16.80 -26.41
CA GLY A 123 31.71 -16.96 -24.96
C GLY A 123 32.69 -16.07 -24.17
N LEU A 124 33.81 -15.67 -24.79
CA LEU A 124 34.75 -14.70 -24.23
C LEU A 124 34.10 -13.32 -23.97
N ALA A 125 33.18 -12.87 -24.81
CA ALA A 125 32.44 -11.62 -24.57
C ALA A 125 31.58 -11.71 -23.30
N ALA A 126 30.94 -12.86 -23.08
CA ALA A 126 30.16 -13.14 -21.87
C ALA A 126 31.05 -13.15 -20.62
N GLN A 127 32.21 -13.81 -20.69
CA GLN A 127 33.18 -13.87 -19.59
C GLN A 127 33.69 -12.48 -19.20
N ILE A 128 33.95 -11.61 -20.18
CA ILE A 128 34.33 -10.22 -19.92
C ILE A 128 33.21 -9.51 -19.16
N VAL A 129 31.96 -9.64 -19.60
CA VAL A 129 30.83 -9.00 -18.92
C VAL A 129 30.69 -9.52 -17.49
N GLU A 130 30.65 -10.84 -17.31
CA GLU A 130 30.48 -11.51 -16.01
C GLU A 130 31.58 -11.08 -15.03
N TRP A 131 32.84 -11.16 -15.44
CA TRP A 131 34.00 -10.85 -14.60
C TRP A 131 34.07 -9.38 -14.17
N ASN A 132 33.42 -8.45 -14.89
CA ASN A 132 33.37 -7.04 -14.51
C ASN A 132 32.04 -6.63 -13.84
N THR A 133 31.08 -7.55 -13.69
CA THR A 133 29.75 -7.27 -13.13
C THR A 133 29.34 -8.31 -12.09
N THR A 134 28.52 -9.30 -12.47
CA THR A 134 27.92 -10.30 -11.59
C THR A 134 28.95 -11.13 -10.84
N GLY A 135 30.14 -11.33 -11.40
CA GLY A 135 31.25 -12.03 -10.75
C GLY A 135 32.15 -11.14 -9.89
N HIS A 136 31.97 -9.82 -9.90
CA HIS A 136 32.86 -8.86 -9.24
C HIS A 136 32.16 -7.97 -8.20
N TYR A 137 30.90 -7.59 -8.41
CA TYR A 137 30.11 -6.87 -7.40
C TYR A 137 30.13 -7.54 -6.01
N PRO A 138 30.06 -8.89 -5.89
CA PRO A 138 30.10 -9.55 -4.59
C PRO A 138 31.38 -9.30 -3.79
N ASP A 139 32.52 -9.05 -4.44
CA ASP A 139 33.81 -8.83 -3.77
C ASP A 139 33.78 -7.57 -2.89
N HIS A 140 32.92 -6.61 -3.23
CA HIS A 140 32.80 -5.33 -2.53
C HIS A 140 31.80 -5.33 -1.37
N TYR A 141 31.15 -6.47 -1.07
CA TYR A 141 30.32 -6.55 0.14
C TYR A 141 31.15 -6.52 1.43
N ALA A 142 32.41 -6.96 1.38
CA ALA A 142 33.34 -6.82 2.49
C ALA A 142 33.67 -5.35 2.79
N ASP A 143 33.78 -4.50 1.76
CA ASP A 143 33.98 -3.05 1.94
C ASP A 143 32.77 -2.38 2.59
N ILE A 144 31.55 -2.78 2.18
CA ILE A 144 30.32 -2.31 2.84
C ILE A 144 30.30 -2.76 4.30
N GLY A 145 30.64 -4.02 4.57
CA GLY A 145 30.73 -4.56 5.93
C GLY A 145 31.72 -3.78 6.80
N ALA A 146 32.92 -3.50 6.27
CA ALA A 146 33.94 -2.71 6.94
C ALA A 146 33.53 -1.25 7.17
N ALA A 147 32.61 -0.72 6.38
CA ALA A 147 32.11 0.64 6.53
C ALA A 147 30.98 0.77 7.56
N ILE A 148 30.36 -0.32 8.01
CA ILE A 148 29.35 -0.32 9.07
C ILE A 148 30.04 -0.15 10.42
N ARG A 149 29.68 0.88 11.20
CA ARG A 149 30.28 1.14 12.52
C ARG A 149 29.41 0.69 13.70
N GLY A 150 28.15 0.37 13.43
CA GLY A 150 27.19 0.03 14.46
C GLY A 150 25.78 -0.17 13.91
N SER A 151 24.83 -0.33 14.82
CA SER A 151 23.44 -0.66 14.48
C SER A 151 22.76 0.44 13.66
N ASP A 152 23.07 1.71 13.87
CA ASP A 152 22.50 2.82 13.10
C ASP A 152 22.83 2.74 11.60
N ASP A 153 24.08 2.40 11.26
CA ASP A 153 24.47 2.20 9.86
C ASP A 153 23.74 0.99 9.26
N LEU A 154 23.73 -0.15 9.97
CA LEU A 154 23.04 -1.36 9.51
C LEU A 154 21.53 -1.13 9.31
N LEU A 155 20.90 -0.37 10.21
CA LEU A 155 19.51 0.07 10.08
C LEU A 155 19.31 1.02 8.90
N GLY A 156 20.30 1.87 8.61
CA GLY A 156 20.34 2.71 7.41
C GLY A 156 20.26 1.86 6.13
N LEU A 157 21.07 0.80 6.03
CA LEU A 157 21.02 -0.14 4.90
C LEU A 157 19.65 -0.83 4.78
N VAL A 158 19.17 -1.39 5.89
CA VAL A 158 17.87 -2.08 5.97
C VAL A 158 16.73 -1.13 5.56
N GLY A 159 16.65 0.04 6.16
CA GLY A 159 15.57 1.01 5.96
C GLY A 159 15.56 1.62 4.56
N THR A 160 16.74 1.96 4.01
CA THR A 160 16.86 2.55 2.67
C THR A 160 16.30 1.63 1.59
N ASN A 161 16.52 0.32 1.73
CA ASN A 161 16.05 -0.68 0.78
C ASN A 161 14.62 -1.16 1.07
N TRP A 162 14.22 -1.19 2.34
CA TRP A 162 12.87 -1.56 2.76
C TRP A 162 11.81 -0.65 2.17
N VAL A 163 12.00 0.67 2.27
CA VAL A 163 10.98 1.66 1.88
C VAL A 163 10.50 1.48 0.43
N PRO A 164 11.35 1.46 -0.60
CA PRO A 164 10.87 1.27 -1.97
C PRO A 164 10.25 -0.11 -2.20
N PHE A 165 10.78 -1.19 -1.60
CA PHE A 165 10.22 -2.53 -1.71
C PHE A 165 8.81 -2.61 -1.13
N ARG A 166 8.65 -2.17 0.13
CA ARG A 166 7.37 -2.21 0.84
C ARG A 166 6.32 -1.30 0.22
N LEU A 167 6.72 -0.12 -0.26
CA LEU A 167 5.82 0.80 -0.95
C LEU A 167 5.42 0.29 -2.34
N ALA A 168 6.31 -0.40 -3.05
CA ALA A 168 5.98 -1.01 -4.33
C ALA A 168 4.94 -2.12 -4.17
N LEU A 169 5.11 -3.04 -3.19
CA LEU A 169 4.12 -4.05 -2.86
C LEU A 169 2.76 -3.43 -2.48
N GLY A 170 2.76 -2.36 -1.68
CA GLY A 170 1.54 -1.63 -1.35
C GLY A 170 0.86 -1.01 -2.58
N ALA A 171 1.65 -0.43 -3.49
CA ALA A 171 1.14 0.21 -4.70
C ALA A 171 0.49 -0.78 -5.69
N LEU A 172 0.79 -2.08 -5.63
CA LEU A 172 0.12 -3.10 -6.44
C LEU A 172 -1.39 -3.13 -6.17
N GLY A 173 -1.79 -2.89 -4.91
CA GLY A 173 -3.16 -3.09 -4.44
C GLY A 173 -3.49 -4.57 -4.18
N LEU A 174 -4.47 -4.82 -3.30
CA LEU A 174 -4.81 -6.18 -2.85
C LEU A 174 -5.13 -7.16 -3.99
N PRO A 175 -5.89 -6.80 -5.05
CA PRO A 175 -6.19 -7.74 -6.13
C PRO A 175 -4.93 -8.24 -6.86
N THR A 176 -3.97 -7.35 -7.12
CA THR A 176 -2.73 -7.72 -7.82
C THR A 176 -1.79 -8.54 -6.96
N LEU A 177 -1.94 -8.54 -5.63
CA LEU A 177 -1.19 -9.47 -4.79
C LEU A 177 -1.47 -10.95 -5.15
N GLU A 178 -2.64 -11.27 -5.72
CA GLU A 178 -2.98 -12.62 -6.19
C GLU A 178 -2.41 -12.96 -7.58
N GLU A 179 -1.90 -11.98 -8.32
CA GLU A 179 -1.33 -12.19 -9.66
C GLU A 179 0.04 -12.85 -9.57
N LYS A 180 0.38 -13.62 -10.61
CA LYS A 180 1.67 -14.32 -10.69
C LYS A 180 2.77 -13.41 -11.22
N THR A 181 3.93 -13.52 -10.60
CA THR A 181 5.18 -12.96 -11.05
C THR A 181 5.80 -13.82 -12.18
N ALA A 182 6.91 -13.35 -12.74
CA ALA A 182 7.67 -14.08 -13.75
C ALA A 182 8.27 -15.42 -13.25
N THR A 183 8.42 -15.60 -11.93
CA THR A 183 8.93 -16.83 -11.31
C THR A 183 7.82 -17.85 -10.99
N GLY A 184 6.55 -17.46 -11.19
CA GLY A 184 5.38 -18.31 -10.99
C GLY A 184 4.77 -18.24 -9.59
N TRP A 185 5.43 -17.52 -8.66
CA TRP A 185 4.89 -17.14 -7.36
C TRP A 185 3.85 -16.03 -7.52
N THR A 186 2.95 -15.85 -6.56
CA THR A 186 2.13 -14.63 -6.50
C THR A 186 2.91 -13.49 -5.85
N TYR A 187 2.51 -12.24 -6.10
CA TYR A 187 3.09 -11.09 -5.39
C TYR A 187 2.88 -11.19 -3.86
N LYS A 188 1.79 -11.82 -3.44
CA LYS A 188 1.53 -12.18 -2.03
C LYS A 188 2.54 -13.20 -1.51
N ASP A 189 2.92 -14.19 -2.31
CA ASP A 189 3.94 -15.16 -1.94
C ASP A 189 5.31 -14.50 -1.75
N VAL A 190 5.68 -13.54 -2.61
CA VAL A 190 6.92 -12.75 -2.45
C VAL A 190 6.93 -11.98 -1.13
N ALA A 191 5.81 -11.35 -0.77
CA ALA A 191 5.68 -10.65 0.52
C ALA A 191 5.80 -11.62 1.71
N ALA A 192 5.12 -12.78 1.66
CA ALA A 192 5.18 -13.80 2.71
C ALA A 192 6.57 -14.42 2.84
N HIS A 193 7.28 -14.61 1.72
CA HIS A 193 8.65 -15.09 1.66
C HIS A 193 9.62 -14.12 2.34
N ALA A 194 9.57 -12.84 2.00
CA ALA A 194 10.37 -11.80 2.67
C ALA A 194 10.10 -11.78 4.19
N ALA A 195 8.82 -11.77 4.58
CA ALA A 195 8.42 -11.80 5.99
C ALA A 195 8.99 -13.01 6.75
N ALA A 196 8.97 -14.20 6.14
CA ALA A 196 9.47 -15.42 6.75
C ALA A 196 10.97 -15.39 7.01
N TRP A 197 11.75 -14.85 6.06
CA TRP A 197 13.20 -14.70 6.19
C TRP A 197 13.59 -13.62 7.20
N GLU A 198 12.86 -12.50 7.25
CA GLU A 198 13.06 -11.46 8.27
C GLU A 198 12.74 -11.98 9.67
N ALA A 199 11.60 -12.65 9.86
CA ALA A 199 11.21 -13.22 11.15
C ALA A 199 12.24 -14.24 11.65
N ARG A 200 12.70 -15.14 10.76
CA ARG A 200 13.75 -16.13 11.09
C ARG A 200 15.07 -15.45 11.42
N THR A 201 15.41 -14.37 10.73
CA THR A 201 16.63 -13.62 11.02
C THR A 201 16.53 -12.91 12.36
N ALA A 202 15.37 -12.34 12.71
CA ALA A 202 15.14 -11.80 14.04
C ALA A 202 15.31 -12.87 15.14
N ASP A 203 14.77 -14.10 14.95
CA ASP A 203 15.00 -15.21 15.89
C ASP A 203 16.50 -15.53 16.06
N ARG A 204 17.24 -15.54 14.95
CA ARG A 204 18.69 -15.80 14.96
C ARG A 204 19.47 -14.71 15.68
N LEU A 205 19.13 -13.45 15.44
CA LEU A 205 19.76 -12.31 16.11
C LEU A 205 19.45 -12.31 17.60
N ASP A 206 18.22 -12.62 18.01
CA ASP A 206 17.84 -12.73 19.42
C ASP A 206 18.69 -13.80 20.14
N VAL A 207 18.80 -15.01 19.56
CA VAL A 207 19.63 -16.09 20.11
C VAL A 207 21.10 -15.71 20.16
N PHE A 208 21.63 -15.14 19.08
CA PHE A 208 23.02 -14.68 19.03
C PHE A 208 23.29 -13.62 20.10
N ARG A 209 22.41 -12.62 20.23
CA ARG A 209 22.53 -11.56 21.24
C ARG A 209 22.53 -12.10 22.67
N GLN A 210 21.74 -13.13 22.95
CA GLN A 210 21.64 -13.74 24.28
C GLN A 210 22.79 -14.70 24.62
N SER A 211 23.30 -15.45 23.63
CA SER A 211 24.24 -16.56 23.86
C SER A 211 25.66 -16.33 23.35
N GLY A 212 25.86 -15.36 22.44
CA GLY A 212 27.09 -15.15 21.70
C GLY A 212 27.36 -16.21 20.61
N GLU A 213 26.46 -17.17 20.40
CA GLU A 213 26.65 -18.25 19.44
C GLU A 213 25.93 -17.96 18.11
N ALA A 214 26.63 -17.40 17.13
CA ALA A 214 26.06 -17.01 15.83
C ALA A 214 25.42 -18.19 15.07
N LYS A 215 25.97 -19.40 15.24
CA LYS A 215 25.64 -20.58 14.42
C LYS A 215 24.68 -21.57 15.10
N ARG A 216 24.12 -21.24 16.28
CA ARG A 216 23.32 -22.19 17.08
C ARG A 216 21.96 -22.51 16.47
N HIS A 217 21.38 -21.59 15.69
CA HIS A 217 20.25 -21.91 14.81
C HIS A 217 20.79 -22.37 13.47
N ALA A 218 20.74 -23.69 13.23
CA ALA A 218 21.07 -24.26 11.93
C ALA A 218 20.32 -23.51 10.81
N GLY A 219 20.92 -23.49 9.62
CA GLY A 219 20.23 -23.14 8.38
C GLY A 219 18.87 -23.85 8.30
N VAL A 220 18.02 -23.43 7.38
CA VAL A 220 17.08 -24.43 6.85
C VAL A 220 17.96 -25.46 6.15
N ASP A 221 17.79 -26.75 6.48
CA ASP A 221 18.59 -27.81 5.87
C ASP A 221 18.41 -27.80 4.34
N ASP A 222 17.23 -27.34 3.89
CA ASP A 222 16.88 -27.05 2.50
C ASP A 222 16.12 -25.71 2.39
N THR A 223 16.68 -24.78 1.60
CA THR A 223 16.10 -23.45 1.32
C THR A 223 14.85 -23.55 0.43
N ASP A 224 14.86 -24.49 -0.51
CA ASP A 224 13.74 -24.69 -1.43
C ASP A 224 12.54 -25.30 -0.71
N GLU A 225 12.77 -26.25 0.20
CA GLU A 225 11.72 -26.82 1.04
C GLU A 225 11.07 -25.74 1.93
N PHE A 226 11.89 -24.89 2.55
CA PHE A 226 11.39 -23.78 3.36
C PHE A 226 10.54 -22.81 2.53
N ASN A 227 11.05 -22.35 1.39
CA ASN A 227 10.33 -21.44 0.51
C ASN A 227 9.02 -22.06 0.01
N ALA A 228 9.04 -23.34 -0.39
CA ALA A 228 7.85 -24.07 -0.80
C ALA A 228 6.80 -24.17 0.32
N ALA A 229 7.23 -24.37 1.57
CA ALA A 229 6.34 -24.38 2.73
C ALA A 229 5.72 -22.99 3.00
N VAL A 230 6.48 -21.91 2.79
CA VAL A 230 5.98 -20.51 2.89
C VAL A 230 4.92 -20.24 1.83
N VAL A 231 5.19 -20.60 0.57
CA VAL A 231 4.22 -20.44 -0.52
C VAL A 231 2.96 -21.29 -0.26
N ALA A 232 3.13 -22.54 0.20
CA ALA A 232 2.02 -23.44 0.46
C ALA A 232 1.05 -22.88 1.53
N ARG A 233 1.57 -22.30 2.63
CA ARG A 233 0.74 -21.71 3.69
C ARG A 233 0.09 -20.38 3.30
N THR A 234 0.55 -19.72 2.23
CA THR A 234 0.02 -18.43 1.77
C THR A 234 -1.27 -18.58 0.95
N ARG A 235 -1.56 -19.79 0.45
CA ARG A 235 -2.74 -20.09 -0.36
C ARG A 235 -4.05 -19.81 0.40
N GLY A 236 -4.91 -18.99 -0.20
CA GLY A 236 -6.21 -18.65 0.37
C GLY A 236 -6.18 -17.68 1.56
N ARG A 237 -4.98 -17.23 2.01
CA ARG A 237 -4.86 -16.18 3.03
C ARG A 237 -5.22 -14.82 2.45
N ASP A 238 -5.77 -13.95 3.31
CA ASP A 238 -6.08 -12.57 2.96
C ASP A 238 -4.79 -11.77 2.77
N GLY A 239 -4.66 -11.05 1.65
CA GLY A 239 -3.47 -10.24 1.36
C GLY A 239 -3.17 -9.18 2.42
N ARG A 240 -4.18 -8.65 3.12
CA ARG A 240 -4.00 -7.68 4.22
C ARG A 240 -3.29 -8.31 5.41
N GLU A 241 -3.55 -9.59 5.67
CA GLU A 241 -2.89 -10.32 6.75
C GLU A 241 -1.42 -10.56 6.42
N VAL A 242 -1.13 -10.97 5.18
CA VAL A 242 0.25 -11.20 4.72
C VAL A 242 1.07 -9.91 4.74
N MET A 243 0.49 -8.77 4.30
CA MET A 243 1.18 -7.48 4.36
C MET A 243 1.45 -7.03 5.81
N ARG A 244 0.53 -7.28 6.75
CA ARG A 244 0.76 -7.03 8.18
C ARG A 244 1.83 -7.95 8.77
N GLU A 245 1.87 -9.21 8.34
CA GLU A 245 2.93 -10.15 8.76
C GLU A 245 4.31 -9.67 8.29
N LEU A 246 4.40 -9.17 7.06
CA LEU A 246 5.60 -8.54 6.51
C LEU A 246 6.02 -7.31 7.34
N ASP A 247 5.10 -6.40 7.65
CA ASP A 247 5.38 -5.23 8.50
C ASP A 247 5.84 -5.63 9.91
N ALA A 248 5.17 -6.60 10.54
CA ALA A 248 5.51 -7.07 11.87
C ALA A 248 6.87 -7.80 11.91
N ALA A 249 7.20 -8.59 10.89
CA ALA A 249 8.50 -9.22 10.76
C ALA A 249 9.61 -8.17 10.63
N HIS A 250 9.34 -7.11 9.86
CA HIS A 250 10.26 -5.99 9.67
C HIS A 250 10.50 -5.19 10.95
N GLU A 251 9.44 -4.83 11.67
CA GLU A 251 9.55 -4.17 12.97
C GLU A 251 10.36 -5.01 13.95
N ARG A 252 10.18 -6.33 13.94
CA ARG A 252 10.90 -7.25 14.82
C ARG A 252 12.40 -7.31 14.52
N ILE A 253 12.79 -7.46 13.25
CA ILE A 253 14.23 -7.48 12.91
C ILE A 253 14.90 -6.13 13.17
N VAL A 254 14.20 -5.01 12.92
CA VAL A 254 14.67 -3.68 13.28
C VAL A 254 14.89 -3.56 14.79
N ALA A 255 13.97 -4.08 15.60
CA ALA A 255 14.11 -4.10 17.06
C ALA A 255 15.33 -4.93 17.51
N GLU A 256 15.56 -6.10 16.92
CA GLU A 256 16.73 -6.93 17.26
C GLU A 256 18.05 -6.26 16.85
N ILE A 257 18.14 -5.68 15.65
CA ILE A 257 19.35 -4.97 15.19
C ILE A 257 19.67 -3.80 16.12
N LYS A 258 18.66 -3.04 16.58
CA LYS A 258 18.84 -1.91 17.52
C LYS A 258 19.50 -2.33 18.83
N MET A 259 19.34 -3.58 19.25
CA MET A 259 19.87 -4.08 20.53
C MET A 259 21.29 -4.65 20.45
N LEU A 260 21.90 -4.71 19.25
CA LEU A 260 23.25 -5.25 19.07
C LEU A 260 24.33 -4.20 19.35
N SER A 261 25.41 -4.60 20.01
CA SER A 261 26.63 -3.78 20.11
C SER A 261 27.47 -3.85 18.83
N THR A 262 28.37 -2.88 18.65
CA THR A 262 29.33 -2.90 17.53
C THR A 262 30.18 -4.18 17.54
N GLU A 263 30.62 -4.64 18.70
CA GLU A 263 31.39 -5.89 18.83
C GLU A 263 30.57 -7.11 18.40
N GLN A 264 29.27 -7.13 18.72
CA GLN A 264 28.38 -8.20 18.29
C GLN A 264 28.13 -8.17 16.77
N ILE A 265 28.01 -6.98 16.18
CA ILE A 265 27.83 -6.81 14.74
C ILE A 265 29.02 -7.38 13.96
N HIS A 266 30.24 -7.19 14.47
CA HIS A 266 31.49 -7.62 13.82
C HIS A 266 32.05 -8.96 14.35
N ALA A 267 31.34 -9.65 15.22
CA ALA A 267 31.75 -10.96 15.70
C ALA A 267 31.62 -12.03 14.60
N ASP A 268 32.34 -13.14 14.78
CA ASP A 268 32.22 -14.34 13.94
C ASP A 268 32.30 -14.06 12.43
N GLU A 269 33.29 -13.26 12.02
CA GLU A 269 33.54 -12.89 10.61
C GLU A 269 32.36 -12.11 9.99
N ASP A 270 31.89 -11.07 10.68
CA ASP A 270 30.77 -10.21 10.26
C ASP A 270 29.47 -10.99 9.96
N TRP A 271 29.24 -12.09 10.68
CA TRP A 271 28.08 -12.95 10.44
C TRP A 271 26.75 -12.19 10.53
N VAL A 272 26.61 -11.25 11.47
CA VAL A 272 25.42 -10.40 11.62
C VAL A 272 25.19 -9.58 10.34
N VAL A 273 26.25 -8.94 9.82
CA VAL A 273 26.15 -8.15 8.59
C VAL A 273 25.71 -9.04 7.44
N ALA A 274 26.33 -10.21 7.28
CA ALA A 274 26.02 -11.15 6.21
C ALA A 274 24.57 -11.69 6.28
N VAL A 275 24.12 -12.13 7.46
CA VAL A 275 22.76 -12.69 7.62
C VAL A 275 21.69 -11.63 7.50
N VAL A 276 21.93 -10.40 7.97
CA VAL A 276 20.99 -9.28 7.76
C VAL A 276 20.95 -8.91 6.28
N ALA A 277 22.09 -8.77 5.61
CA ALA A 277 22.14 -8.49 4.17
C ALA A 277 21.32 -9.50 3.35
N GLY A 278 21.57 -10.79 3.58
CA GLY A 278 20.96 -11.89 2.84
C GLY A 278 19.47 -12.06 3.08
N ASN A 279 18.90 -11.45 4.12
CA ASN A 279 17.48 -11.62 4.47
C ASN A 279 16.69 -10.29 4.52
N THR A 280 17.36 -9.15 4.27
CA THR A 280 16.73 -7.81 4.23
C THR A 280 17.15 -7.04 2.98
N TYR A 281 18.02 -6.02 3.10
CA TYR A 281 18.35 -5.08 2.03
C TYR A 281 18.94 -5.73 0.78
N GLY A 282 19.75 -6.79 0.92
CA GLY A 282 20.24 -7.56 -0.22
C GLY A 282 19.14 -8.36 -0.90
N HIS A 283 18.23 -8.91 -0.12
CA HIS A 283 17.12 -9.75 -0.58
C HIS A 283 15.99 -8.93 -1.22
N TYR A 284 15.64 -7.76 -0.67
CA TYR A 284 14.67 -6.85 -1.30
C TYR A 284 15.12 -6.42 -2.70
N ALA A 285 16.43 -6.19 -2.88
CA ALA A 285 17.00 -5.80 -4.16
C ALA A 285 16.88 -6.92 -5.23
N GLU A 286 16.89 -8.19 -4.81
CA GLU A 286 16.71 -9.34 -5.71
C GLU A 286 15.28 -9.38 -6.29
N HIS A 287 14.27 -9.08 -5.46
CA HIS A 287 12.86 -9.01 -5.85
C HIS A 287 12.44 -7.66 -6.46
N PHE A 288 13.33 -6.68 -6.52
CA PHE A 288 12.98 -5.32 -6.93
C PHE A 288 12.33 -5.29 -8.32
N ASP A 289 12.99 -5.82 -9.35
CA ASP A 289 12.44 -5.82 -10.72
C ASP A 289 11.15 -6.63 -10.83
N GLU A 290 11.07 -7.74 -10.09
CA GLU A 290 9.92 -8.62 -10.08
C GLU A 290 8.68 -7.88 -9.56
N VAL A 291 8.82 -7.17 -8.43
CA VAL A 291 7.76 -6.35 -7.82
C VAL A 291 7.45 -5.12 -8.67
N PHE A 292 8.47 -4.41 -9.13
CA PHE A 292 8.29 -3.17 -9.91
C PHE A 292 7.65 -3.40 -11.28
N ALA A 293 7.74 -4.62 -11.84
CA ALA A 293 7.08 -4.96 -13.09
C ALA A 293 5.55 -4.81 -13.05
N ALA A 294 4.91 -4.94 -11.88
CA ALA A 294 3.46 -4.78 -11.72
C ALA A 294 3.03 -3.45 -11.09
N VAL A 295 3.98 -2.55 -10.78
CA VAL A 295 3.65 -1.22 -10.26
C VAL A 295 2.83 -0.45 -11.31
N PRO A 296 1.68 0.16 -10.95
CA PRO A 296 0.80 0.85 -11.88
C PRO A 296 1.45 2.16 -12.36
N SER A 297 2.31 2.06 -13.37
CA SER A 297 3.12 3.15 -13.90
C SER A 297 2.41 3.97 -14.97
N ARG A 298 1.17 3.64 -15.34
CA ARG A 298 0.35 4.42 -16.28
C ARG A 298 -0.82 5.12 -15.59
N PRO A 299 -1.25 6.32 -16.07
CA PRO A 299 -2.39 7.02 -15.47
C PRO A 299 -3.67 6.18 -15.44
N ALA A 300 -3.93 5.40 -16.49
CA ALA A 300 -5.11 4.51 -16.55
C ALA A 300 -5.08 3.42 -15.48
N GLN A 301 -3.91 2.81 -15.24
CA GLN A 301 -3.72 1.79 -14.20
C GLN A 301 -3.93 2.39 -12.81
N LEU A 302 -3.38 3.58 -12.54
CA LEU A 302 -3.60 4.28 -11.27
C LEU A 302 -5.07 4.62 -11.04
N LEU A 303 -5.76 5.16 -12.05
CA LEU A 303 -7.19 5.43 -11.98
C LEU A 303 -8.02 4.18 -11.65
N GLU A 304 -7.66 3.05 -12.24
CA GLU A 304 -8.30 1.77 -11.94
C GLU A 304 -8.07 1.36 -10.48
N ARG A 305 -6.82 1.40 -9.99
CA ARG A 305 -6.50 1.06 -8.60
C ARG A 305 -7.21 1.96 -7.58
N VAL A 306 -7.24 3.27 -7.84
CA VAL A 306 -7.99 4.25 -7.02
C VAL A 306 -9.47 3.89 -6.96
N ARG A 307 -10.10 3.56 -8.10
CA ARG A 307 -11.51 3.17 -8.18
C ARG A 307 -11.79 1.83 -7.50
N GLU A 308 -10.90 0.86 -7.65
CA GLU A 308 -11.01 -0.45 -7.01
C GLU A 308 -10.98 -0.34 -5.50
N GLY A 309 -10.02 0.42 -4.94
CA GLY A 309 -9.91 0.64 -3.50
C GLY A 309 -11.06 1.49 -2.93
N TRP A 310 -11.57 2.44 -3.69
CA TRP A 310 -12.65 3.32 -3.23
C TRP A 310 -13.99 2.58 -3.04
N ARG A 311 -14.31 1.62 -3.92
CA ARG A 311 -15.61 0.94 -3.93
C ARG A 311 -15.94 0.24 -2.60
N PRO A 312 -15.05 -0.58 -1.98
CA PRO A 312 -15.31 -1.18 -0.67
C PRO A 312 -15.51 -0.14 0.44
N LEU A 313 -14.61 0.84 0.55
CA LEU A 313 -14.69 1.91 1.56
C LEU A 313 -16.03 2.66 1.47
N ARG A 314 -16.38 3.13 0.26
CA ARG A 314 -17.61 3.91 0.05
C ARG A 314 -18.88 3.09 0.26
N ARG A 315 -18.83 1.78 -0.04
CA ARG A 315 -19.92 0.84 0.23
C ARG A 315 -20.10 0.60 1.73
N ALA A 316 -19.01 0.42 2.48
CA ALA A 316 -19.06 0.27 3.93
C ALA A 316 -19.63 1.54 4.58
N LEU A 317 -19.15 2.72 4.16
CA LEU A 317 -19.68 4.02 4.60
C LEU A 317 -21.18 4.16 4.31
N GLY A 318 -21.62 3.84 3.08
CA GLY A 318 -23.03 3.92 2.70
C GLY A 318 -23.92 2.93 3.46
N ARG A 319 -23.39 1.80 3.93
CA ARG A 319 -24.11 0.83 4.78
C ARG A 319 -24.14 1.23 6.25
N LEU A 320 -23.14 1.99 6.70
CA LEU A 320 -23.02 2.41 8.08
C LEU A 320 -23.98 3.56 8.41
N GLY A 321 -24.14 4.51 7.48
CA GLY A 321 -24.92 5.73 7.71
C GLY A 321 -24.11 6.83 8.38
N LEU A 322 -24.74 7.97 8.59
CA LEU A 322 -24.14 9.19 9.13
C LEU A 322 -24.10 9.19 10.66
N ALA A 323 -25.15 8.71 11.34
CA ALA A 323 -25.23 8.81 12.80
C ALA A 323 -24.08 8.07 13.50
N PRO A 324 -23.68 6.84 13.07
CA PRO A 324 -22.57 6.16 13.72
C PRO A 324 -21.21 6.83 13.52
N LEU A 325 -21.08 7.82 12.62
CA LEU A 325 -19.80 8.45 12.35
C LEU A 325 -19.26 9.28 13.54
N SER A 326 -20.12 9.65 14.48
CA SER A 326 -19.70 10.30 15.72
C SER A 326 -19.12 9.32 16.76
N ASN A 327 -19.24 8.01 16.54
CA ASN A 327 -18.65 7.01 17.41
C ASN A 327 -17.14 6.89 17.21
N THR A 328 -16.45 6.55 18.29
CA THR A 328 -15.01 6.32 18.29
C THR A 328 -14.66 4.92 17.79
N SER A 329 -13.68 4.82 16.89
CA SER A 329 -13.12 3.55 16.42
C SER A 329 -12.14 2.95 17.44
N SER A 330 -11.62 1.76 17.16
CA SER A 330 -10.56 1.15 17.97
C SER A 330 -9.26 1.97 18.01
N ALA A 331 -9.05 2.86 17.04
CA ALA A 331 -7.89 3.74 16.98
C ALA A 331 -8.04 5.01 17.86
N GLY A 332 -9.20 5.21 18.50
CA GLY A 332 -9.43 6.33 19.42
C GLY A 332 -9.91 7.61 18.75
N TRP A 333 -10.14 7.62 17.44
CA TRP A 333 -10.74 8.74 16.70
C TRP A 333 -12.22 8.50 16.43
N THR A 334 -13.01 9.56 16.34
CA THR A 334 -14.36 9.41 15.76
C THR A 334 -14.23 9.01 14.30
N LEU A 335 -15.17 8.20 13.79
CA LEU A 335 -15.14 7.81 12.38
C LEU A 335 -15.24 9.04 11.45
N LYS A 336 -15.94 10.11 11.85
CA LYS A 336 -15.95 11.38 11.10
C LYS A 336 -14.58 12.10 11.13
N ALA A 337 -13.82 12.00 12.22
CA ALA A 337 -12.45 12.50 12.25
C ALA A 337 -11.53 11.71 11.30
N MET A 338 -11.63 10.38 11.32
CA MET A 338 -10.91 9.50 10.40
C MET A 338 -11.23 9.78 8.92
N LEU A 339 -12.51 9.97 8.57
CA LEU A 339 -12.91 10.35 7.20
C LEU A 339 -12.44 11.78 6.82
N GLY A 340 -12.43 12.71 7.77
CA GLY A 340 -11.90 14.07 7.56
C GLY A 340 -10.40 14.06 7.26
N HIS A 341 -9.64 13.24 8.00
CA HIS A 341 -8.24 12.93 7.78
C HIS A 341 -7.99 12.33 6.38
N LEU A 342 -8.74 11.30 6.00
CA LEU A 342 -8.67 10.72 4.65
C LEU A 342 -8.91 11.77 3.55
N ALA A 343 -9.94 12.61 3.73
CA ALA A 343 -10.26 13.66 2.78
C ALA A 343 -9.10 14.66 2.66
N PHE A 344 -8.50 15.05 3.78
CA PHE A 344 -7.36 15.96 3.78
C PHE A 344 -6.17 15.41 2.99
N TRP A 345 -5.75 14.18 3.24
CA TRP A 345 -4.57 13.64 2.57
C TRP A 345 -4.78 13.44 1.06
N MET A 346 -6.01 13.12 0.63
CA MET A 346 -6.38 13.15 -0.79
C MET A 346 -6.29 14.57 -1.39
N GLU A 347 -6.66 15.61 -0.64
CA GLU A 347 -6.57 17.01 -1.09
C GLU A 347 -5.13 17.49 -1.30
N GLU A 348 -4.13 16.84 -0.69
CA GLU A 348 -2.71 17.15 -0.89
C GLU A 348 -2.15 16.55 -2.18
N ILE A 349 -2.81 15.53 -2.77
CA ILE A 349 -2.34 14.88 -4.00
C ILE A 349 -2.23 15.89 -5.15
N PRO A 350 -3.25 16.70 -5.50
CA PRO A 350 -3.14 17.71 -6.56
C PRO A 350 -1.94 18.66 -6.41
N ALA A 351 -1.61 19.04 -5.19
CA ALA A 351 -0.52 19.97 -4.91
C ALA A 351 0.87 19.32 -5.04
N GLU A 352 1.01 18.07 -4.56
CA GLU A 352 2.29 17.36 -4.56
C GLU A 352 2.58 16.61 -5.87
N LEU A 353 1.54 16.17 -6.59
CA LEU A 353 1.67 15.34 -7.78
C LEU A 353 2.65 15.91 -8.83
N PRO A 354 2.63 17.21 -9.18
CA PRO A 354 3.60 17.79 -10.12
C PRO A 354 5.06 17.59 -9.70
N ASN A 355 5.37 17.75 -8.41
CA ASN A 355 6.72 17.56 -7.87
C ASN A 355 7.12 16.08 -7.94
N ARG A 356 6.19 15.19 -7.56
CA ARG A 356 6.43 13.74 -7.55
C ARG A 356 6.62 13.16 -8.95
N LEU A 357 5.96 13.73 -9.97
CA LEU A 357 6.18 13.38 -11.38
C LEU A 357 7.59 13.72 -11.86
N LEU A 358 8.25 14.69 -11.23
CA LEU A 358 9.65 15.05 -11.48
C LEU A 358 10.64 14.30 -10.58
N GLY A 359 10.15 13.37 -9.75
CA GLY A 359 11.00 12.67 -8.77
C GLY A 359 11.49 13.53 -7.62
N THR A 360 10.78 14.63 -7.31
CA THR A 360 11.12 15.54 -6.22
C THR A 360 9.96 15.67 -5.23
N ARG A 361 10.17 16.28 -4.08
CA ARG A 361 9.10 16.66 -3.14
C ARG A 361 8.89 18.18 -3.18
N GLY A 362 7.68 18.64 -2.86
CA GLY A 362 7.44 20.07 -2.70
C GLY A 362 8.23 20.66 -1.52
N ALA A 363 8.45 21.98 -1.55
CA ALA A 363 9.12 22.72 -0.48
C ALA A 363 8.28 22.79 0.81
N ARG A 364 6.97 22.55 0.72
CA ARG A 364 6.07 22.50 1.87
C ARG A 364 6.27 21.17 2.60
N VAL A 365 6.90 21.23 3.76
CA VAL A 365 6.96 20.11 4.70
C VAL A 365 5.78 20.22 5.65
N LEU A 366 4.99 19.15 5.74
CA LEU A 366 3.89 19.04 6.70
C LEU A 366 4.32 18.13 7.85
N ASP A 367 4.05 18.58 9.07
CA ASP A 367 4.06 17.69 10.22
C ASP A 367 2.78 16.83 10.18
N VAL A 368 2.97 15.52 10.01
CA VAL A 368 1.87 14.56 9.86
C VAL A 368 1.03 14.49 11.13
N ASP A 369 1.68 14.47 12.30
CA ASP A 369 0.99 14.33 13.58
C ASP A 369 0.22 15.59 13.93
N GLU A 370 0.82 16.76 13.73
CA GLU A 370 0.14 18.04 13.90
C GLU A 370 -1.08 18.12 12.97
N ARG A 371 -0.91 17.68 11.72
CA ARG A 371 -1.98 17.79 10.74
C ARG A 371 -3.14 16.85 11.03
N ASN A 372 -2.84 15.62 11.44
CA ASN A 372 -3.82 14.63 11.88
C ASN A 372 -4.58 15.14 13.11
N ALA A 373 -3.88 15.69 14.11
CA ALA A 373 -4.51 16.28 15.30
C ALA A 373 -5.47 17.43 14.95
N ARG A 374 -5.10 18.29 14.00
CA ARG A 374 -5.98 19.36 13.51
C ARG A 374 -7.25 18.81 12.85
N GLU A 375 -7.18 17.74 12.06
CA GLU A 375 -8.37 17.13 11.46
C GLU A 375 -9.28 16.49 12.52
N VAL A 376 -8.71 15.91 13.58
CA VAL A 376 -9.47 15.43 14.75
C VAL A 376 -10.22 16.56 15.45
N ASP A 377 -9.57 17.70 15.66
CA ASP A 377 -10.21 18.86 16.30
C ASP A 377 -11.31 19.46 15.41
N LEU A 378 -11.03 19.65 14.12
CA LEU A 378 -12.01 20.19 13.15
C LEU A 378 -13.24 19.30 12.99
N ALA A 379 -13.09 17.99 13.18
CA ALA A 379 -14.20 17.05 13.07
C ALA A 379 -15.23 17.19 14.20
N ARG A 380 -14.88 17.81 15.34
CA ARG A 380 -15.82 18.03 16.46
C ARG A 380 -17.00 18.89 16.03
N ASP A 381 -16.72 19.97 15.30
CA ASP A 381 -17.69 20.97 14.89
C ASP A 381 -18.31 20.70 13.52
N ARG A 382 -17.73 19.78 12.73
CA ARG A 382 -18.28 19.40 11.42
C ARG A 382 -19.37 18.34 11.56
N SER A 383 -20.43 18.53 10.76
CA SER A 383 -21.47 17.53 10.55
C SER A 383 -20.90 16.30 9.84
N ALA A 384 -21.47 15.13 10.11
CA ALA A 384 -21.14 13.89 9.40
C ALA A 384 -21.37 14.05 7.89
N HIS A 385 -22.44 14.74 7.51
CA HIS A 385 -22.77 15.04 6.12
C HIS A 385 -21.66 15.84 5.41
N ASP A 386 -21.16 16.92 6.03
CA ASP A 386 -20.13 17.76 5.42
C ASP A 386 -18.79 17.04 5.28
N VAL A 387 -18.46 16.16 6.23
CA VAL A 387 -17.26 15.32 6.17
C VAL A 387 -17.35 14.36 4.98
N VAL A 388 -18.48 13.64 4.82
CA VAL A 388 -18.67 12.72 3.69
C VAL A 388 -18.68 13.47 2.36
N ALA A 389 -19.33 14.63 2.28
CA ALA A 389 -19.34 15.44 1.08
C ALA A 389 -17.94 15.97 0.70
N ARG A 390 -17.11 16.32 1.70
CA ARG A 390 -15.70 16.68 1.48
C ARG A 390 -14.90 15.49 0.98
N LEU A 391 -15.07 14.31 1.58
CA LEU A 391 -14.41 13.08 1.16
C LEU A 391 -14.72 12.73 -0.30
N ASP A 392 -16.00 12.78 -0.70
CA ASP A 392 -16.44 12.51 -2.08
C ASP A 392 -15.85 13.55 -3.06
N ARG A 393 -15.75 14.83 -2.67
CA ARG A 393 -15.09 15.89 -3.47
C ARG A 393 -13.59 15.67 -3.60
N ALA A 394 -12.91 15.31 -2.51
CA ALA A 394 -11.47 15.04 -2.50
C ALA A 394 -11.15 13.84 -3.42
N TYR A 395 -11.91 12.75 -3.31
CA TYR A 395 -11.81 11.60 -4.22
C TYR A 395 -11.98 12.01 -5.69
N LYS A 396 -13.01 12.82 -6.00
CA LYS A 396 -13.19 13.35 -7.36
C LYS A 396 -11.98 14.18 -7.82
N GLY A 397 -11.43 15.03 -6.96
CA GLY A 397 -10.24 15.82 -7.25
C GLY A 397 -9.05 14.95 -7.65
N VAL A 398 -8.85 13.81 -6.98
CA VAL A 398 -7.82 12.82 -7.37
C VAL A 398 -8.08 12.24 -8.75
N LEU A 399 -9.32 11.84 -9.05
CA LEU A 399 -9.66 11.33 -10.38
C LEU A 399 -9.43 12.36 -11.47
N ASP A 400 -9.77 13.62 -11.22
CA ASP A 400 -9.64 14.71 -12.18
C ASP A 400 -8.16 14.98 -12.50
N VAL A 401 -7.27 15.05 -11.50
CA VAL A 401 -5.83 15.28 -11.74
C VAL A 401 -5.14 14.10 -12.41
N LEU A 402 -5.52 12.86 -12.09
CA LEU A 402 -4.98 11.68 -12.76
C LEU A 402 -5.50 11.54 -14.19
N GLY A 403 -6.78 11.87 -14.42
CA GLY A 403 -7.39 11.88 -15.74
C GLY A 403 -6.83 12.95 -16.68
N ALA A 404 -6.24 14.02 -16.13
CA ALA A 404 -5.58 15.07 -16.89
C ALA A 404 -4.13 14.71 -17.30
N LEU A 405 -3.55 13.62 -16.78
CA LEU A 405 -2.20 13.20 -17.16
C LEU A 405 -2.16 12.65 -18.59
N PRO A 406 -1.06 12.86 -19.34
CA PRO A 406 -0.90 12.26 -20.67
C PRO A 406 -0.95 10.72 -20.57
N PRO A 407 -1.85 10.03 -21.30
CA PRO A 407 -2.11 8.60 -21.12
C PRO A 407 -0.89 7.71 -21.42
N ASP A 408 -0.04 8.15 -22.35
CA ASP A 408 1.13 7.39 -22.80
C ASP A 408 2.41 7.69 -22.00
N ARG A 409 2.34 8.57 -20.99
CA ARG A 409 3.50 8.95 -20.18
C ARG A 409 3.61 8.05 -18.94
N ASP A 410 4.82 7.53 -18.72
CA ASP A 410 5.13 6.82 -17.48
C ASP A 410 5.06 7.78 -16.28
N VAL A 411 4.37 7.32 -15.24
CA VAL A 411 4.23 8.00 -13.96
C VAL A 411 5.41 7.61 -13.09
N HIS A 412 6.21 8.60 -12.71
CA HIS A 412 7.34 8.37 -11.83
C HIS A 412 6.91 7.70 -10.50
N PHE A 413 7.71 6.77 -9.98
CA PHE A 413 7.33 5.96 -8.81
C PHE A 413 6.99 6.81 -7.56
N MET A 414 7.63 7.97 -7.39
CA MET A 414 7.26 8.89 -6.29
C MET A 414 5.83 9.44 -6.40
N ALA A 415 5.28 9.53 -7.62
CA ALA A 415 3.90 9.91 -7.85
C ALA A 415 2.98 8.71 -7.63
N VAL A 416 3.37 7.52 -8.12
CA VAL A 416 2.63 6.27 -7.84
C VAL A 416 2.47 6.05 -6.33
N ARG A 417 3.55 6.13 -5.55
CA ARG A 417 3.48 5.93 -4.09
C ARG A 417 2.66 6.99 -3.37
N LEU A 418 2.66 8.25 -3.86
CA LEU A 418 1.83 9.32 -3.31
C LEU A 418 0.35 8.96 -3.53
N VAL A 419 -0.01 8.63 -4.78
CA VAL A 419 -1.39 8.29 -5.11
C VAL A 419 -1.82 7.05 -4.33
N ALA A 420 -1.03 5.98 -4.34
CA ALA A 420 -1.32 4.75 -3.62
C ALA A 420 -1.52 5.00 -2.12
N GLY A 421 -0.53 5.67 -1.50
CA GLY A 421 -0.48 5.95 -0.06
C GLY A 421 -1.63 6.81 0.41
N GLU A 422 -2.04 7.82 -0.36
CA GLU A 422 -3.15 8.71 0.03
C GLU A 422 -4.52 8.26 -0.50
N THR A 423 -4.60 7.13 -1.22
CA THR A 423 -5.87 6.58 -1.72
C THR A 423 -6.04 5.10 -1.39
N TYR A 424 -5.90 4.19 -2.35
CA TYR A 424 -6.35 2.81 -2.24
C TYR A 424 -5.59 1.97 -1.20
N VAL A 425 -4.38 2.37 -0.78
CA VAL A 425 -3.73 1.77 0.39
C VAL A 425 -4.38 2.29 1.67
N HIS A 426 -4.56 3.61 1.79
CA HIS A 426 -5.22 4.27 2.93
C HIS A 426 -6.69 3.84 3.10
N PHE A 427 -7.41 3.65 2.00
CA PHE A 427 -8.80 3.21 1.98
C PHE A 427 -8.97 1.81 2.56
N VAL A 428 -7.99 0.94 2.33
CA VAL A 428 -7.99 -0.42 2.88
C VAL A 428 -7.77 -0.39 4.39
N GLU A 429 -6.86 0.46 4.86
CA GLU A 429 -6.59 0.65 6.30
C GLU A 429 -7.84 1.10 7.05
N HIS A 430 -8.41 2.24 6.66
CA HIS A 430 -9.57 2.82 7.33
C HIS A 430 -10.90 2.16 6.94
N GLY A 431 -10.95 1.42 5.84
CA GLY A 431 -12.09 0.59 5.47
C GLY A 431 -12.38 -0.48 6.52
N ALA A 432 -11.34 -1.04 7.14
CA ALA A 432 -11.49 -2.01 8.22
C ALA A 432 -12.18 -1.41 9.46
N GLU A 433 -11.95 -0.13 9.77
CA GLU A 433 -12.62 0.56 10.88
C GLU A 433 -14.12 0.75 10.60
N LEU A 434 -14.50 1.09 9.37
CA LEU A 434 -15.92 1.14 8.97
C LEU A 434 -16.56 -0.25 9.00
N GLU A 435 -15.88 -1.28 8.49
CA GLU A 435 -16.36 -2.66 8.49
C GLU A 435 -16.52 -3.23 9.92
N ALA A 436 -15.69 -2.78 10.86
CA ALA A 436 -15.81 -3.12 12.28
C ALA A 436 -17.03 -2.46 12.94
N ALA A 437 -17.43 -1.27 12.48
CA ALA A 437 -18.58 -0.53 13.00
C ALA A 437 -19.94 -1.00 12.46
N LEU A 438 -19.97 -1.82 11.39
CA LEU A 438 -21.20 -2.36 10.83
C LEU A 438 -21.89 -3.37 11.77
N PRO A 439 -23.23 -3.37 11.88
CA PRO A 439 -23.95 -4.37 12.65
C PRO A 439 -23.81 -5.76 12.02
N ARG A 440 -23.25 -6.73 12.76
CA ARG A 440 -23.02 -8.10 12.27
C ARG A 440 -24.05 -9.13 12.75
N THR A 441 -24.93 -8.74 13.66
CA THR A 441 -25.97 -9.60 14.24
C THR A 441 -27.32 -8.93 14.10
N ALA A 442 -28.40 -9.74 14.13
CA ALA A 442 -29.76 -9.22 14.12
C ALA A 442 -30.01 -8.28 15.30
N ALA A 443 -29.48 -8.61 16.48
CA ALA A 443 -29.56 -7.75 17.66
C ALA A 443 -28.88 -6.40 17.45
N ALA A 444 -27.68 -6.37 16.85
CA ALA A 444 -26.99 -5.11 16.54
C ALA A 444 -27.76 -4.28 15.48
N MET A 445 -28.38 -4.94 14.50
CA MET A 445 -29.18 -4.26 13.49
C MET A 445 -30.49 -3.71 14.06
N VAL A 446 -31.16 -4.44 14.97
CA VAL A 446 -32.30 -3.94 15.75
C VAL A 446 -31.90 -2.75 16.61
N ALA A 447 -30.71 -2.77 17.24
CA ALA A 447 -30.24 -1.65 18.03
C ALA A 447 -30.05 -0.39 17.18
N ARG A 448 -29.52 -0.53 15.95
CA ARG A 448 -29.40 0.57 14.98
C ARG A 448 -30.76 1.11 14.53
N PHE A 449 -31.67 0.20 14.21
CA PHE A 449 -33.05 0.54 13.92
C PHE A 449 -33.70 1.33 15.08
N ASP A 450 -33.60 0.83 16.31
CA ASP A 450 -34.20 1.43 17.50
C ASP A 450 -33.62 2.82 17.81
N GLU A 451 -32.32 3.03 17.55
CA GLU A 451 -31.65 4.32 17.68
C GLU A 451 -32.21 5.35 16.68
N GLY A 452 -32.19 5.03 15.39
CA GLY A 452 -32.74 5.90 14.34
C GLY A 452 -34.24 6.16 14.53
N TRP A 453 -34.99 5.12 14.90
CA TRP A 453 -36.42 5.22 15.17
C TRP A 453 -36.71 6.18 16.33
N ARG A 454 -35.95 6.08 17.42
CA ARG A 454 -36.14 6.95 18.58
C ARG A 454 -35.92 8.42 18.23
N ALA A 455 -34.91 8.73 17.41
CA ALA A 455 -34.66 10.09 16.93
C ALA A 455 -35.79 10.59 16.02
N PHE A 456 -36.11 9.83 14.96
CA PHE A 456 -37.15 10.18 14.00
C PHE A 456 -38.52 10.35 14.69
N ARG A 457 -38.96 9.32 15.42
CA ARG A 457 -40.27 9.30 16.09
C ARG A 457 -40.35 10.31 17.23
N GLY A 458 -39.23 10.59 17.89
CA GLY A 458 -39.09 11.62 18.91
C GLY A 458 -39.39 13.01 18.37
N ALA A 459 -38.79 13.39 17.24
CA ALA A 459 -39.05 14.66 16.58
C ALA A 459 -40.50 14.80 16.11
N ILE A 460 -41.07 13.73 15.53
CA ILE A 460 -42.49 13.67 15.16
C ILE A 460 -43.40 13.85 16.39
N ARG A 461 -43.04 13.28 17.53
CA ARG A 461 -43.81 13.41 18.78
C ARG A 461 -43.76 14.84 19.32
N GLU A 462 -42.61 15.50 19.29
CA GLU A 462 -42.43 16.88 19.79
C GLU A 462 -43.29 17.89 19.04
N ARG A 463 -43.52 17.68 17.74
CA ARG A 463 -44.44 18.48 16.92
C ARG A 463 -45.90 18.34 17.33
N GLY A 464 -46.26 17.20 17.91
CA GLY A 464 -47.63 16.87 18.27
C GLY A 464 -48.54 16.68 17.05
N ARG A 465 -49.77 16.22 17.31
CA ARG A 465 -50.75 15.91 16.25
C ARG A 465 -51.12 17.11 15.37
N ALA A 466 -51.21 18.30 15.98
CA ALA A 466 -51.54 19.52 15.26
C ALA A 466 -50.43 19.93 14.27
N GLY A 467 -49.16 19.69 14.63
CA GLY A 467 -48.02 20.00 13.79
C GLY A 467 -47.83 19.06 12.60
N LEU A 468 -48.54 17.93 12.53
CA LEU A 468 -48.42 17.00 11.39
C LEU A 468 -48.94 17.59 10.06
N GLY A 469 -49.78 18.62 10.11
CA GLY A 469 -50.24 19.34 8.92
C GLY A 469 -49.24 20.38 8.40
N GLU A 470 -48.19 20.70 9.16
CA GLU A 470 -47.16 21.66 8.75
C GLU A 470 -46.28 21.06 7.67
N THR A 471 -45.72 21.92 6.81
CA THR A 471 -44.84 21.54 5.72
C THR A 471 -43.39 21.41 6.16
N THR A 472 -42.73 20.34 5.72
CA THR A 472 -41.28 20.15 5.80
C THR A 472 -40.57 21.07 4.80
N PRO A 473 -39.24 21.29 4.95
CA PRO A 473 -38.45 22.02 3.96
C PRO A 473 -38.49 21.43 2.55
N ALA A 474 -38.78 20.13 2.41
CA ALA A 474 -38.93 19.45 1.12
C ALA A 474 -40.33 19.63 0.48
N GLY A 475 -41.27 20.29 1.18
CA GLY A 475 -42.60 20.62 0.66
C GLY A 475 -43.69 19.58 0.94
N TRP A 476 -43.36 18.47 1.61
CA TRP A 476 -44.33 17.50 2.15
C TRP A 476 -44.95 18.03 3.43
N THR A 477 -46.12 17.56 3.84
CA THR A 477 -46.54 17.72 5.25
C THR A 477 -45.79 16.71 6.12
N TYR A 478 -45.62 16.97 7.42
CA TYR A 478 -45.04 15.98 8.34
C TYR A 478 -45.86 14.68 8.39
N ARG A 479 -47.18 14.75 8.12
CA ARG A 479 -48.02 13.57 7.92
C ARG A 479 -47.65 12.80 6.65
N ASP A 480 -47.36 13.48 5.55
CA ASP A 480 -46.92 12.83 4.31
C ASP A 480 -45.56 12.14 4.53
N LEU A 481 -44.65 12.76 5.28
CA LEU A 481 -43.40 12.14 5.71
C LEU A 481 -43.65 10.87 6.56
N CYS A 482 -44.64 10.89 7.46
CA CYS A 482 -45.04 9.70 8.22
C CYS A 482 -45.61 8.60 7.31
N ALA A 483 -46.46 8.95 6.34
CA ALA A 483 -47.04 8.01 5.37
C ALA A 483 -45.96 7.34 4.52
N HIS A 484 -45.02 8.14 4.03
CA HIS A 484 -43.83 7.69 3.32
C HIS A 484 -43.00 6.72 4.17
N ALA A 485 -42.62 7.10 5.40
CA ALA A 485 -41.83 6.24 6.28
C ALA A 485 -42.55 4.91 6.61
N ALA A 486 -43.86 4.96 6.85
CA ALA A 486 -44.68 3.77 7.07
C ALA A 486 -44.65 2.83 5.85
N ASN A 487 -44.83 3.38 4.64
CA ASN A 487 -44.81 2.60 3.41
C ASN A 487 -43.47 1.87 3.21
N TRP A 488 -42.34 2.56 3.36
CA TRP A 488 -41.01 1.93 3.21
C TRP A 488 -40.76 0.82 4.23
N MET A 489 -41.19 0.98 5.49
CA MET A 489 -41.12 -0.09 6.48
C MET A 489 -41.99 -1.31 6.11
N GLN A 490 -43.17 -1.08 5.54
CA GLN A 490 -44.04 -2.17 5.08
C GLN A 490 -43.42 -2.91 3.89
N LEU A 491 -42.83 -2.19 2.93
CA LEU A 491 -42.05 -2.78 1.85
C LEU A 491 -40.85 -3.57 2.38
N ALA A 492 -40.20 -3.09 3.44
CA ALA A 492 -39.04 -3.75 4.04
C ALA A 492 -39.43 -5.13 4.58
N VAL A 493 -40.54 -5.21 5.32
CA VAL A 493 -41.07 -6.48 5.84
C VAL A 493 -41.38 -7.45 4.70
N ARG A 494 -42.01 -6.97 3.63
CA ARG A 494 -42.33 -7.77 2.45
C ARG A 494 -41.06 -8.31 1.78
N ASP A 495 -40.09 -7.44 1.51
CA ASP A 495 -38.89 -7.77 0.75
C ASP A 495 -37.93 -8.66 1.58
N LEU A 496 -37.85 -8.45 2.91
CA LEU A 496 -37.14 -9.33 3.83
C LEU A 496 -37.74 -10.74 3.82
N ALA A 497 -39.07 -10.86 3.85
CA ALA A 497 -39.75 -12.16 3.79
C ALA A 497 -39.55 -12.87 2.44
N ALA A 498 -39.49 -12.10 1.35
CA ALA A 498 -39.26 -12.63 0.00
C ALA A 498 -37.77 -12.93 -0.28
N GLY A 499 -36.84 -12.40 0.52
CA GLY A 499 -35.40 -12.53 0.31
C GLY A 499 -34.90 -11.91 -1.00
N THR A 500 -35.68 -11.00 -1.60
CA THR A 500 -35.39 -10.39 -2.91
C THR A 500 -35.47 -8.87 -2.83
N VAL A 501 -34.42 -8.21 -3.31
CA VAL A 501 -34.33 -6.74 -3.35
C VAL A 501 -34.97 -6.23 -4.62
N VAL A 502 -35.96 -5.36 -4.49
CA VAL A 502 -36.43 -4.55 -5.61
C VAL A 502 -35.34 -3.54 -5.95
N LYS A 503 -34.94 -3.49 -7.23
CA LYS A 503 -34.03 -2.43 -7.69
C LYS A 503 -34.81 -1.14 -7.86
N TRP A 504 -34.41 -0.14 -7.11
CA TRP A 504 -34.97 1.20 -7.14
C TRP A 504 -34.06 2.14 -7.93
N ASP A 505 -34.66 3.01 -8.72
CA ASP A 505 -34.02 4.18 -9.31
C ASP A 505 -34.76 5.45 -8.88
N ALA A 506 -34.20 6.62 -9.17
CA ALA A 506 -34.79 7.89 -8.74
C ALA A 506 -36.25 8.06 -9.20
N SER A 507 -36.60 7.55 -10.39
CA SER A 507 -37.95 7.66 -10.93
C SER A 507 -38.93 6.70 -10.26
N SER A 508 -38.51 5.45 -10.00
CA SER A 508 -39.36 4.47 -9.33
C SER A 508 -39.54 4.78 -7.84
N ILE A 509 -38.51 5.34 -7.19
CA ILE A 509 -38.60 5.85 -5.81
C ILE A 509 -39.63 6.97 -5.74
N GLN A 510 -39.54 7.96 -6.63
CA GLN A 510 -40.48 9.08 -6.62
C GLN A 510 -41.92 8.60 -6.86
N ALA A 511 -42.13 7.73 -7.84
CA ALA A 511 -43.46 7.18 -8.12
C ALA A 511 -44.06 6.42 -6.92
N GLU A 512 -43.22 5.67 -6.19
CA GLU A 512 -43.64 4.96 -4.99
C GLU A 512 -43.95 5.90 -3.83
N ASN A 513 -43.15 6.95 -3.64
CA ASN A 513 -43.41 7.99 -2.64
C ASN A 513 -44.73 8.71 -2.94
N ASP A 514 -44.97 9.11 -4.19
CA ASP A 514 -46.22 9.76 -4.62
C ASP A 514 -47.43 8.86 -4.39
N ARG A 515 -47.30 7.56 -4.71
CA ARG A 515 -48.34 6.55 -4.43
C ARG A 515 -48.63 6.44 -2.95
N ALA A 516 -47.59 6.40 -2.12
CA ALA A 516 -47.72 6.30 -0.67
C ALA A 516 -48.43 7.53 -0.09
N VAL A 517 -48.03 8.73 -0.49
CA VAL A 517 -48.65 9.98 -0.02
C VAL A 517 -50.11 10.07 -0.46
N GLU A 518 -50.43 9.80 -1.72
CA GLU A 518 -51.81 9.87 -2.21
C GLU A 518 -52.71 8.83 -1.53
N ALA A 519 -52.21 7.61 -1.28
CA ALA A 519 -52.96 6.58 -0.56
C ALA A 519 -53.33 6.98 0.87
N HIS A 520 -52.57 7.88 1.50
CA HIS A 520 -52.78 8.35 2.86
C HIS A 520 -53.39 9.76 2.94
N ARG A 521 -53.77 10.35 1.81
CA ARG A 521 -54.27 11.73 1.74
C ARG A 521 -55.48 12.01 2.65
N LEU A 522 -56.33 11.01 2.86
CA LEU A 522 -57.52 11.09 3.71
C LEU A 522 -57.30 10.54 5.13
N VAL A 523 -56.11 10.04 5.45
CA VAL A 523 -55.79 9.48 6.75
C VAL A 523 -55.57 10.62 7.76
N GLY A 524 -56.27 10.54 8.88
CA GLY A 524 -56.14 11.49 9.98
C GLY A 524 -54.81 11.33 10.73
N ALA A 525 -54.38 12.38 11.44
CA ALA A 525 -53.12 12.41 12.19
C ALA A 525 -52.95 11.23 13.16
N GLU A 526 -54.01 10.83 13.87
CA GLU A 526 -53.95 9.74 14.85
C GLU A 526 -53.77 8.37 14.17
N ALA A 527 -54.61 8.08 13.17
CA ALA A 527 -54.50 6.84 12.40
C ALA A 527 -53.14 6.72 11.69
N MET A 528 -52.58 7.84 11.20
CA MET A 528 -51.27 7.84 10.57
C MET A 528 -50.15 7.48 11.56
N LEU A 529 -50.21 8.01 12.78
CA LEU A 529 -49.23 7.69 13.82
C LEU A 529 -49.35 6.21 14.26
N ASP A 530 -50.57 5.69 14.39
CA ASP A 530 -50.80 4.29 14.75
C ASP A 530 -50.26 3.32 13.68
N GLU A 531 -50.46 3.65 12.40
CA GLU A 531 -49.93 2.87 11.29
C GLU A 531 -48.39 2.95 11.22
N LEU A 532 -47.83 4.15 11.43
CA LEU A 532 -46.40 4.37 11.51
C LEU A 532 -45.76 3.53 12.63
N ASP A 533 -46.32 3.59 13.85
CA ASP A 533 -45.84 2.82 15.01
C ASP A 533 -46.02 1.30 14.82
N THR A 534 -47.10 0.87 14.15
CA THR A 534 -47.32 -0.54 13.80
C THR A 534 -46.32 -1.05 12.77
N SER A 535 -46.03 -0.24 11.75
CA SER A 535 -45.07 -0.57 10.70
C SER A 535 -43.66 -0.71 11.28
N ALA A 536 -43.27 0.18 12.19
CA ALA A 536 -42.00 0.11 12.90
C ALA A 536 -41.85 -1.15 13.75
N ARG A 537 -42.90 -1.54 14.48
CA ARG A 537 -42.87 -2.78 15.27
C ARG A 537 -42.67 -4.01 14.41
N ARG A 538 -43.36 -4.10 13.26
CA ARG A 538 -43.28 -5.23 12.34
C ARG A 538 -41.91 -5.36 11.70
N VAL A 539 -41.33 -4.26 11.23
CA VAL A 539 -39.99 -4.31 10.63
C VAL A 539 -38.92 -4.62 11.69
N ARG A 540 -39.07 -4.10 12.92
CA ARG A 540 -38.21 -4.45 14.04
C ARG A 540 -38.25 -5.95 14.36
N GLU A 541 -39.44 -6.55 14.40
CA GLU A 541 -39.62 -8.01 14.58
C GLU A 541 -39.00 -8.80 13.41
N ALA A 542 -39.21 -8.34 12.17
CA ALA A 542 -38.63 -8.97 10.98
C ALA A 542 -37.09 -8.96 11.04
N ILE A 543 -36.47 -7.82 11.34
CA ILE A 543 -35.01 -7.70 11.52
C ILE A 543 -34.53 -8.60 12.66
N GLY A 544 -35.24 -8.60 13.80
CA GLY A 544 -34.89 -9.43 14.96
C GLY A 544 -34.96 -10.94 14.71
N SER A 545 -35.70 -11.37 13.68
CA SER A 545 -35.83 -12.77 13.28
C SER A 545 -34.74 -13.27 12.33
N LEU A 546 -33.87 -12.38 11.83
CA LEU A 546 -32.82 -12.73 10.88
C LEU A 546 -31.74 -13.60 11.54
N THR A 547 -31.30 -14.63 10.83
CA THR A 547 -30.10 -15.38 11.20
C THR A 547 -28.83 -14.57 10.91
N GLU A 548 -27.71 -14.89 11.55
CA GLU A 548 -26.42 -14.23 11.27
C GLU A 548 -26.00 -14.40 9.80
N ARG A 549 -26.29 -15.55 9.19
CA ARG A 549 -26.05 -15.78 7.76
C ARG A 549 -26.88 -14.83 6.89
N GLN A 550 -28.12 -14.55 7.26
CA GLN A 550 -28.95 -13.58 6.55
C GLN A 550 -28.46 -12.15 6.78
N VAL A 551 -28.01 -11.79 7.98
CA VAL A 551 -27.42 -10.46 8.24
C VAL A 551 -26.13 -10.25 7.43
N ALA A 552 -25.34 -11.30 7.22
CA ALA A 552 -24.16 -11.26 6.37
C ALA A 552 -24.48 -11.16 4.86
N ASP A 553 -25.70 -11.47 4.45
CA ASP A 553 -26.12 -11.34 3.05
C ASP A 553 -26.28 -9.86 2.67
N ALA A 554 -25.57 -9.45 1.62
CA ALA A 554 -25.53 -8.07 1.17
C ALA A 554 -26.89 -7.49 0.77
N ASN A 555 -27.79 -8.33 0.25
CA ASN A 555 -29.12 -7.93 -0.19
C ASN A 555 -30.04 -7.75 1.02
N ILE A 556 -30.03 -8.71 1.95
CA ILE A 556 -30.81 -8.63 3.19
C ILE A 556 -30.37 -7.45 4.05
N PHE A 557 -29.05 -7.27 4.23
CA PHE A 557 -28.51 -6.10 4.92
C PHE A 557 -29.00 -4.81 4.26
N GLY A 558 -28.95 -4.76 2.93
CA GLY A 558 -29.43 -3.63 2.14
C GLY A 558 -30.89 -3.30 2.45
N ILE A 559 -31.80 -4.29 2.42
CA ILE A 559 -33.22 -4.05 2.72
C ILE A 559 -33.40 -3.53 4.14
N ALA A 560 -32.80 -4.22 5.12
CA ALA A 560 -32.97 -3.86 6.51
C ALA A 560 -32.40 -2.48 6.84
N ALA A 561 -31.30 -2.06 6.20
CA ALA A 561 -30.66 -0.78 6.42
C ALA A 561 -31.30 0.35 5.60
N PHE A 562 -31.38 0.18 4.27
CA PHE A 562 -31.84 1.22 3.34
C PHE A 562 -33.32 1.55 3.49
N TYR A 563 -34.18 0.62 3.90
CA TYR A 563 -35.60 0.94 4.07
C TYR A 563 -35.92 1.44 5.49
N THR A 564 -34.92 1.56 6.36
CA THR A 564 -35.10 1.98 7.75
C THR A 564 -34.11 3.10 8.13
N TYR A 565 -33.13 2.83 8.98
CA TYR A 565 -32.30 3.85 9.62
C TYR A 565 -31.48 4.67 8.61
N LEU A 566 -30.97 4.07 7.53
CA LEU A 566 -30.22 4.84 6.52
C LEU A 566 -31.10 5.84 5.77
N HIS A 567 -32.35 5.48 5.52
CA HIS A 567 -33.30 6.36 4.84
C HIS A 567 -33.82 7.45 5.76
N TRP A 568 -34.12 7.13 7.02
CA TRP A 568 -34.60 8.16 7.94
C TRP A 568 -33.56 9.24 8.22
N GLU A 569 -32.27 8.89 8.21
CA GLU A 569 -31.17 9.85 8.34
C GLU A 569 -31.26 10.96 7.28
N GLU A 570 -31.71 10.66 6.06
CA GLU A 570 -31.90 11.66 4.99
C GLU A 570 -32.96 12.71 5.35
N HIS A 571 -33.95 12.33 6.17
CA HIS A 571 -35.06 13.18 6.57
C HIS A 571 -34.86 13.84 7.94
N LEU A 572 -33.79 13.51 8.68
CA LEU A 572 -33.53 14.11 10.00
C LEU A 572 -33.31 15.63 9.90
N GLY A 573 -32.72 16.11 8.80
CA GLY A 573 -32.61 17.54 8.51
C GLY A 573 -33.97 18.24 8.37
N GLU A 574 -34.96 17.59 7.74
CA GLU A 574 -36.35 18.09 7.65
C GLU A 574 -37.05 18.15 9.01
N LEU A 575 -36.56 17.37 9.96
CA LEU A 575 -37.01 17.33 11.35
C LEU A 575 -36.22 18.28 12.26
N GLY A 576 -35.22 19.00 11.73
CA GLY A 576 -34.38 19.94 12.49
C GLY A 576 -33.24 19.28 13.27
N ILE A 577 -32.88 18.04 12.95
CA ILE A 577 -31.80 17.27 13.57
C ILE A 577 -30.57 17.34 12.67
N VAL A 578 -29.42 17.74 13.24
CA VAL A 578 -28.12 17.79 12.55
C VAL A 578 -27.28 16.59 12.97
N LEU A 579 -26.77 15.83 12.00
CA LEU A 579 -25.91 14.65 12.19
C LEU A 579 -24.44 14.92 11.91
#